data_AF-A0A6B0X6K9-F1
#
_entry.id   AF-A0A6B0X6K9-F1
#
_cell.length_a   1.000
_cell.length_b   1.000
_cell.length_c   1.000
_cell.angle_alpha   90.00
_cell.angle_beta   90.00
_cell.angle_gamma   90.00
#
_symmetry.space_group_name_H-M   'P 1'
#
loop_
_entity.id
_entity.type
_entity.pdbx_description
1 polymer ?
#
loop_
_entity_poly.entity_id
_entity_poly.type
_entity_poly.pdbx_seq_one_letter_code
_entity_poly.pdbx_strand_id
1 'polypeptide(L)'
;MERLISLFGLLVMIALAFAMSADRRNVDCRLVAAGVGLQFLLALLVLKTGPGQALFGYIGAFFTALLNYVDAGSSFVFGDAFGEHFFAFKVLPTIIFFAALMGVLYHLGLVQYVVMAFASVMQRTLRTSGAESLAAAANIFIGQTEAPLVVRPYVASMTRSELMALMVGGFATIAGGVLAAFVGLGIDAGHLVAASVISAPAALLVAKVMQPEVEESKTLGQVSIEVERTATFSSIGIQIGGIGGIAPERRRDLARLGFRAMLGGSLACFMTACVAGILL
;
A
#
# COMPACT_ATOMS: atom_id res chain seq x y z
N MET A 1 15.06 5.42 -25.61
CA MET A 1 15.79 6.31 -24.69
C MET A 1 15.08 6.38 -23.34
N GLU A 2 13.77 6.62 -23.32
CA GLU A 2 12.94 6.69 -22.10
C GLU A 2 13.04 5.45 -21.21
N ARG A 3 12.97 4.23 -21.76
CA ARG A 3 13.14 2.99 -20.96
C ARG A 3 14.48 2.89 -20.24
N LEU A 4 15.56 3.42 -20.82
CA LEU A 4 16.88 3.47 -20.18
C LEU A 4 16.91 4.51 -19.06
N ILE A 5 16.20 5.62 -19.23
CA ILE A 5 16.02 6.63 -18.17
C ILE A 5 15.24 6.03 -17.00
N SER A 6 14.18 5.26 -17.27
CA SER A 6 13.42 4.56 -16.23
C SER A 6 14.24 3.50 -15.51
N LEU A 7 15.08 2.75 -16.23
CA LEU A 7 16.02 1.81 -15.62
C LEU A 7 17.05 2.52 -14.73
N PHE A 8 17.61 3.63 -15.20
CA PHE A 8 18.51 4.45 -14.41
C PHE A 8 17.81 5.03 -13.18
N GLY A 9 16.58 5.53 -13.33
CA GLY A 9 15.74 6.02 -12.25
C GLY A 9 15.52 4.98 -11.16
N LEU A 10 15.22 3.73 -11.54
CA LEU A 10 15.09 2.62 -10.59
C LEU A 10 16.38 2.41 -9.77
N LEU A 11 17.54 2.41 -10.43
CA LEU A 11 18.84 2.29 -9.75
C LEU A 11 19.11 3.48 -8.81
N VAL A 12 18.75 4.69 -9.23
CA VAL A 12 18.87 5.90 -8.41
C VAL A 12 17.97 5.82 -7.18
N MET A 13 16.72 5.35 -7.30
CA MET A 13 15.82 5.20 -6.15
C MET A 13 16.37 4.21 -5.12
N ILE A 14 16.93 3.08 -5.58
CA ILE A 14 17.59 2.11 -4.70
C ILE A 14 18.84 2.72 -4.06
N ALA A 15 19.64 3.47 -4.82
CA ALA A 15 20.83 4.14 -4.30
C ALA A 15 20.48 5.22 -3.26
N LEU A 16 19.40 5.98 -3.46
CA LEU A 16 18.89 6.95 -2.48
C LEU A 16 18.40 6.26 -1.21
N ALA A 17 17.63 5.17 -1.34
CA ALA A 17 17.21 4.37 -0.19
C ALA A 17 18.43 3.83 0.59
N PHE A 18 19.46 3.35 -0.12
CA PHE A 18 20.70 2.85 0.47
C PHE A 18 21.53 3.96 1.12
N ALA A 19 21.58 5.16 0.52
CA ALA A 19 22.23 6.33 1.11
C ALA A 19 21.58 6.72 2.45
N MET A 20 20.25 6.60 2.54
CA MET A 20 19.45 6.85 3.74
C MET A 20 19.42 5.67 4.73
N SER A 21 20.12 4.57 4.45
CA SER A 21 20.12 3.37 5.28
C SER A 21 20.74 3.61 6.65
N ALA A 22 20.10 3.08 7.69
CA ALA A 22 20.62 3.12 9.06
C ALA A 22 21.83 2.19 9.25
N ASP A 23 21.90 1.09 8.50
CA ASP A 23 23.02 0.15 8.56
C ASP A 23 23.27 -0.52 7.21
N ARG A 24 24.13 0.10 6.41
CA ARG A 24 24.46 -0.35 5.05
C ARG A 24 25.08 -1.75 4.99
N ARG A 25 25.64 -2.28 6.08
CA ARG A 25 26.29 -3.60 6.10
C ARG A 25 25.29 -4.73 6.19
N ASN A 26 24.11 -4.47 6.77
CA ASN A 26 23.07 -5.47 7.01
C ASN A 26 21.96 -5.46 5.95
N VAL A 27 22.13 -4.71 4.85
CA VAL A 27 21.17 -4.72 3.72
C VAL A 27 21.21 -6.09 3.04
N ASP A 28 20.08 -6.82 3.06
CA ASP A 28 19.95 -8.10 2.37
C ASP A 28 19.78 -7.91 0.85
N CYS A 29 20.88 -8.09 0.09
CA CYS A 29 20.87 -8.02 -1.36
C CYS A 29 19.87 -9.00 -2.02
N ARG A 30 19.58 -10.14 -1.38
CA ARG A 30 18.58 -11.10 -1.91
C ARG A 30 17.18 -10.51 -1.81
N LEU A 31 16.87 -9.81 -0.72
CA LEU A 31 15.60 -9.11 -0.56
C LEU A 31 15.46 -7.99 -1.59
N VAL A 32 16.53 -7.21 -1.83
CA VAL A 32 16.52 -6.17 -2.87
C VAL A 32 16.27 -6.77 -4.25
N ALA A 33 17.00 -7.82 -4.62
CA ALA A 33 16.82 -8.49 -5.91
C ALA A 33 15.43 -9.12 -6.04
N ALA A 34 14.92 -9.77 -4.99
CA ALA A 34 13.59 -10.36 -4.97
C ALA A 34 12.48 -9.31 -5.03
N GLY A 35 12.65 -8.16 -4.36
CA GLY A 35 11.70 -7.05 -4.37
C GLY A 35 11.62 -6.37 -5.73
N VAL A 36 12.76 -6.14 -6.40
CA VAL A 36 12.78 -5.67 -7.79
C VAL A 36 12.16 -6.73 -8.71
N GLY A 37 12.57 -7.99 -8.57
CA GLY A 37 12.06 -9.09 -9.38
C GLY A 37 10.54 -9.27 -9.26
N LEU A 38 9.99 -9.18 -8.05
CA LEU A 38 8.56 -9.29 -7.80
C LEU A 38 7.79 -8.09 -8.38
N GLN A 39 8.32 -6.87 -8.26
CA GLN A 39 7.73 -5.69 -8.91
C GLN A 39 7.66 -5.86 -10.43
N PHE A 40 8.77 -6.27 -11.05
CA PHE A 40 8.81 -6.53 -12.50
C PHE A 40 7.89 -7.66 -12.92
N LEU A 41 7.85 -8.76 -12.16
CA LEU A 41 6.97 -9.89 -12.45
C LEU A 41 5.49 -9.46 -12.43
N LEU A 42 5.09 -8.74 -11.38
CA LEU A 42 3.73 -8.23 -11.26
C LEU A 42 3.43 -7.22 -12.37
N ALA A 43 4.32 -6.28 -12.63
CA ALA A 43 4.13 -5.27 -13.66
C ALA A 43 4.06 -5.89 -15.07
N LEU A 44 4.88 -6.92 -15.36
CA LEU A 44 4.83 -7.65 -16.63
C LEU A 44 3.53 -8.42 -16.76
N LEU A 45 3.11 -9.13 -15.69
CA LEU A 45 1.85 -9.85 -15.66
C LEU A 45 0.68 -8.91 -15.95
N VAL A 46 0.63 -7.75 -15.30
CA VAL A 46 -0.49 -6.81 -15.44
C VAL A 46 -0.45 -6.01 -16.74
N LEU A 47 0.71 -5.46 -17.12
CA LEU A 47 0.82 -4.49 -18.22
C LEU A 47 1.11 -5.12 -19.59
N LYS A 48 1.64 -6.35 -19.65
CA LYS A 48 2.06 -6.97 -20.91
C LYS A 48 1.33 -8.24 -21.28
N THR A 49 0.75 -8.97 -20.33
CA THR A 49 0.03 -10.21 -20.67
C THR A 49 -1.42 -9.91 -21.01
N GLY A 50 -1.95 -10.54 -22.06
CA GLY A 50 -3.36 -10.42 -22.44
C GLY A 50 -4.33 -10.75 -21.30
N PRO A 51 -4.13 -11.86 -20.55
CA PRO A 51 -4.94 -12.18 -19.38
C PRO A 51 -4.88 -11.11 -18.27
N GLY A 52 -3.69 -10.53 -18.01
CA GLY A 52 -3.53 -9.48 -17.00
C GLY A 52 -4.25 -8.19 -17.38
N GLN A 53 -4.10 -7.73 -18.62
CA GLN A 53 -4.82 -6.56 -19.12
C GLN A 53 -6.34 -6.77 -19.08
N ALA A 54 -6.81 -7.97 -19.45
CA ALA A 54 -8.24 -8.30 -19.35
C ALA A 54 -8.73 -8.26 -17.89
N LEU A 55 -8.01 -8.90 -16.96
CA LEU A 55 -8.36 -8.91 -15.54
C LEU A 55 -8.47 -7.50 -14.97
N PHE A 56 -7.48 -6.65 -15.21
CA PHE A 56 -7.49 -5.27 -14.69
C PHE A 56 -8.47 -4.37 -15.42
N GLY A 57 -8.78 -4.65 -16.68
CA GLY A 57 -9.91 -4.05 -17.40
C GLY A 57 -11.26 -4.39 -16.76
N TYR A 58 -11.47 -5.66 -16.37
CA TYR A 58 -12.68 -6.06 -15.62
C TYR A 58 -12.77 -5.38 -14.25
N ILE A 59 -11.64 -5.29 -13.53
CA ILE A 59 -11.57 -4.55 -12.27
C ILE A 59 -11.96 -3.09 -12.52
N GLY A 60 -11.41 -2.45 -13.56
CA GLY A 60 -11.72 -1.06 -13.87
C GLY A 60 -13.19 -0.82 -14.22
N ALA A 61 -13.78 -1.70 -15.04
CA ALA A 61 -15.20 -1.66 -15.36
C ALA A 61 -16.08 -1.86 -14.10
N PHE A 62 -15.67 -2.76 -13.20
CA PHE A 62 -16.36 -2.98 -11.92
C PHE A 62 -16.33 -1.72 -11.04
N PHE A 63 -15.18 -1.05 -10.91
CA PHE A 63 -15.08 0.22 -10.17
C PHE A 63 -15.93 1.32 -10.80
N THR A 64 -15.96 1.40 -12.13
CA THR A 64 -16.81 2.36 -12.85
C THR A 64 -18.29 2.10 -12.58
N ALA A 65 -18.72 0.83 -12.58
CA ALA A 65 -20.08 0.46 -12.22
C ALA A 65 -20.42 0.82 -10.76
N LEU A 66 -19.48 0.63 -9.82
CA LEU A 66 -19.65 1.07 -8.44
C LEU A 66 -19.81 2.59 -8.31
N LEU A 67 -19.04 3.38 -9.05
CA LEU A 67 -19.18 4.83 -9.06
C LEU A 67 -20.56 5.29 -9.55
N ASN A 68 -21.16 4.59 -10.52
CA ASN A 68 -22.53 4.88 -10.96
C ASN A 68 -23.56 4.64 -9.83
N TYR A 69 -23.35 3.66 -8.95
CA TYR A 69 -24.20 3.49 -7.76
C TYR A 69 -23.97 4.60 -6.73
N VAL A 70 -22.74 5.10 -6.59
CA VAL A 70 -22.46 6.28 -5.76
C VAL A 70 -23.16 7.51 -6.30
N ASP A 71 -23.21 7.69 -7.60
CA ASP A 71 -23.91 8.80 -8.25
C ASP A 71 -25.40 8.78 -7.96
N ALA A 72 -26.04 7.60 -8.04
CA ALA A 72 -27.44 7.45 -7.64
C ALA A 72 -27.66 7.84 -6.18
N GLY A 73 -26.77 7.42 -5.27
CA GLY A 73 -26.81 7.82 -3.86
C GLY A 73 -26.57 9.32 -3.65
N SER A 74 -25.67 9.91 -4.42
CA SER A 74 -25.33 11.34 -4.33
C SER A 74 -26.46 12.21 -4.86
N SER A 75 -27.10 11.81 -5.97
CA SER A 75 -28.31 12.46 -6.51
C SER A 75 -29.47 12.39 -5.52
N PHE A 76 -29.63 11.25 -4.83
CA PHE A 76 -30.66 11.09 -3.79
C PHE A 76 -30.44 12.03 -2.59
N VAL A 77 -29.20 12.21 -2.13
CA VAL A 77 -28.88 13.03 -0.95
C VAL A 77 -28.77 14.51 -1.27
N PHE A 78 -28.13 14.86 -2.38
CA PHE A 78 -27.75 16.25 -2.73
C PHE A 78 -28.56 16.84 -3.89
N GLY A 79 -29.46 16.05 -4.50
CA GLY A 79 -30.24 16.45 -5.67
C GLY A 79 -29.44 16.35 -6.99
N ASP A 80 -30.13 16.60 -8.10
CA ASP A 80 -29.59 16.38 -9.46
C ASP A 80 -28.40 17.32 -9.80
N ALA A 81 -28.26 18.44 -9.09
CA ALA A 81 -27.18 19.41 -9.27
C ALA A 81 -25.88 19.04 -8.50
N PHE A 82 -25.78 17.84 -7.93
CA PHE A 82 -24.58 17.41 -7.19
C PHE A 82 -23.28 17.48 -8.02
N GLY A 83 -23.39 17.39 -9.35
CA GLY A 83 -22.27 17.53 -10.27
C GLY A 83 -21.67 18.93 -10.35
N GLU A 84 -22.42 19.99 -10.00
CA GLU A 84 -21.94 21.37 -10.06
C GLU A 84 -20.85 21.65 -9.03
N HIS A 85 -20.95 21.04 -7.84
CA HIS A 85 -19.90 21.06 -6.82
C HIS A 85 -19.14 19.75 -6.81
N PHE A 86 -18.47 19.50 -7.93
CA PHE A 86 -17.76 18.25 -8.22
C PHE A 86 -16.92 17.72 -7.04
N PHE A 87 -16.07 18.55 -6.42
CA PHE A 87 -15.26 18.04 -5.31
C PHE A 87 -16.12 17.61 -4.10
N ALA A 88 -17.03 18.47 -3.66
CA ALA A 88 -17.77 18.25 -2.41
C ALA A 88 -18.85 17.16 -2.53
N PHE A 89 -19.60 17.14 -3.64
CA PHE A 89 -20.78 16.29 -3.78
C PHE A 89 -20.64 15.17 -4.81
N LYS A 90 -19.57 15.14 -5.62
CA LYS A 90 -19.22 13.98 -6.47
C LYS A 90 -18.09 13.15 -5.87
N VAL A 91 -17.01 13.79 -5.40
CA VAL A 91 -15.79 13.08 -4.97
C VAL A 91 -15.86 12.62 -3.51
N LEU A 92 -16.30 13.45 -2.55
CA LEU A 92 -16.34 13.02 -1.15
C LEU A 92 -17.32 11.86 -0.87
N PRO A 93 -18.51 11.79 -1.50
CA PRO A 93 -19.43 10.66 -1.29
C PRO A 93 -18.85 9.31 -1.73
N THR A 94 -17.95 9.28 -2.73
CA THR A 94 -17.28 8.02 -3.10
C THR A 94 -16.42 7.50 -1.97
N ILE A 95 -15.75 8.39 -1.21
CA ILE A 95 -14.94 7.99 -0.04
C ILE A 95 -15.84 7.33 1.01
N ILE A 96 -17.00 7.91 1.30
CA ILE A 96 -17.96 7.38 2.29
C ILE A 96 -18.49 6.02 1.86
N PHE A 97 -18.93 5.90 0.61
CA PHE A 97 -19.44 4.64 0.06
C PHE A 97 -18.38 3.53 0.09
N PHE A 98 -17.16 3.81 -0.39
CA PHE A 98 -16.10 2.80 -0.42
C PHE A 98 -15.61 2.44 0.99
N ALA A 99 -15.59 3.38 1.94
CA ALA A 99 -15.30 3.06 3.34
C ALA A 99 -16.34 2.10 3.94
N ALA A 100 -17.63 2.33 3.67
CA ALA A 100 -18.70 1.44 4.10
C ALA A 100 -18.62 0.07 3.41
N LEU A 101 -18.42 0.03 2.09
CA LEU A 101 -18.26 -1.20 1.30
C LEU A 101 -17.08 -2.03 1.80
N MET A 102 -15.91 -1.41 1.98
CA MET A 102 -14.73 -2.09 2.52
C MET A 102 -15.00 -2.60 3.94
N GLY A 103 -15.73 -1.86 4.77
CA GLY A 103 -16.19 -2.33 6.07
C GLY A 103 -17.05 -3.59 6.01
N VAL A 104 -17.94 -3.70 5.02
CA VAL A 104 -18.75 -4.90 4.75
C VAL A 104 -17.88 -6.05 4.26
N LEU A 105 -17.03 -5.84 3.25
CA LEU A 105 -16.16 -6.88 2.69
C LEU A 105 -15.19 -7.43 3.73
N TYR A 106 -14.74 -6.59 4.64
CA TYR A 106 -13.92 -6.99 5.77
C TYR A 106 -14.73 -7.78 6.82
N HIS A 107 -15.99 -7.42 7.07
CA HIS A 107 -16.84 -8.22 7.97
C HIS A 107 -17.15 -9.61 7.39
N LEU A 108 -17.29 -9.70 6.07
CA LEU A 108 -17.54 -10.96 5.36
C LEU A 108 -16.29 -11.86 5.23
N GLY A 109 -15.10 -11.38 5.61
CA GLY A 109 -13.86 -12.17 5.50
C GLY A 109 -13.19 -12.14 4.12
N LEU A 110 -13.75 -11.44 3.13
CA LEU A 110 -13.25 -11.47 1.75
C LEU A 110 -11.88 -10.77 1.64
N VAL A 111 -11.74 -9.62 2.29
CA VAL A 111 -10.49 -8.85 2.27
C VAL A 111 -9.37 -9.64 2.91
N GLN A 112 -9.65 -10.34 4.01
CA GLN A 112 -8.70 -11.17 4.74
C GLN A 112 -8.15 -12.28 3.85
N TYR A 113 -9.02 -12.97 3.11
CA TYR A 113 -8.60 -14.02 2.19
C TYR A 113 -7.60 -13.51 1.13
N VAL A 114 -7.95 -12.39 0.48
CA VAL A 114 -7.09 -11.77 -0.55
C VAL A 114 -5.76 -11.29 0.06
N VAL A 115 -5.83 -10.61 1.21
CA VAL A 115 -4.66 -10.10 1.92
C VAL A 115 -3.73 -11.22 2.36
N MET A 116 -4.25 -12.36 2.86
CA MET A 116 -3.43 -13.54 3.19
C MET A 116 -2.71 -14.10 1.97
N ALA A 117 -3.36 -14.14 0.81
CA ALA A 117 -2.75 -14.64 -0.42
C ALA A 117 -1.54 -13.78 -0.83
N PHE A 118 -1.71 -12.45 -0.87
CA PHE A 118 -0.62 -11.52 -1.17
C PHE A 118 0.49 -11.57 -0.11
N ALA A 119 0.12 -11.56 1.17
CA ALA A 119 1.07 -11.62 2.29
C ALA A 119 1.93 -12.88 2.21
N SER A 120 1.33 -14.04 1.91
CA SER A 120 2.03 -15.31 1.78
C SER A 120 3.01 -15.32 0.61
N VAL A 121 2.66 -14.71 -0.52
CA VAL A 121 3.57 -14.58 -1.67
C VAL A 121 4.75 -13.68 -1.31
N MET A 122 4.49 -12.50 -0.72
CA MET A 122 5.54 -11.55 -0.33
C MET A 122 6.46 -12.13 0.75
N GLN A 123 5.89 -12.74 1.80
CA GLN A 123 6.66 -13.33 2.89
C GLN A 123 7.61 -14.43 2.40
N ARG A 124 7.16 -15.29 1.48
CA ARG A 124 8.01 -16.35 0.91
C ARG A 124 9.08 -15.82 -0.04
N THR A 125 8.75 -14.83 -0.86
CA THR A 125 9.67 -14.29 -1.88
C THR A 125 10.69 -13.33 -1.29
N LEU A 126 10.26 -12.44 -0.40
CA LEU A 126 11.09 -11.38 0.20
C LEU A 126 11.74 -11.81 1.53
N ARG A 127 11.32 -12.95 2.10
CA ARG A 127 11.81 -13.47 3.39
C ARG A 127 11.60 -12.48 4.55
N THR A 128 10.57 -11.66 4.43
CA THR A 128 10.08 -10.72 5.44
C THR A 128 9.29 -11.45 6.53
N SER A 129 9.06 -10.78 7.65
CA SER A 129 8.20 -11.32 8.70
C SER A 129 6.74 -11.38 8.27
N GLY A 130 5.95 -12.21 8.93
CA GLY A 130 4.54 -12.31 8.58
C GLY A 130 3.76 -11.05 8.91
N ALA A 131 4.06 -10.37 10.03
CA ALA A 131 3.38 -9.13 10.39
C ALA A 131 3.63 -8.03 9.35
N GLU A 132 4.87 -7.79 8.92
CA GLU A 132 5.13 -6.73 7.95
C GLU A 132 4.62 -7.08 6.54
N SER A 133 4.68 -8.36 6.15
CA SER A 133 4.15 -8.82 4.86
C SER A 133 2.63 -8.69 4.81
N LEU A 134 1.98 -8.99 5.93
CA LEU A 134 0.54 -8.88 6.08
C LEU A 134 0.08 -7.43 6.10
N ALA A 135 0.81 -6.56 6.81
CA ALA A 135 0.56 -5.12 6.77
C ALA A 135 0.75 -4.53 5.37
N ALA A 136 1.82 -4.92 4.67
CA ALA A 136 2.06 -4.47 3.28
C ALA A 136 0.97 -4.96 2.33
N ALA A 137 0.50 -6.20 2.49
CA ALA A 137 -0.61 -6.74 1.70
C ALA A 137 -1.95 -6.04 2.01
N ALA A 138 -2.22 -5.76 3.29
CA ALA A 138 -3.41 -5.03 3.70
C ALA A 138 -3.44 -3.62 3.12
N ASN A 139 -2.28 -2.94 3.09
CA ASN A 139 -2.10 -1.60 2.54
C ASN A 139 -2.43 -1.50 1.04
N ILE A 140 -2.49 -2.60 0.28
CA ILE A 140 -2.93 -2.60 -1.12
C ILE A 140 -4.40 -2.18 -1.25
N PHE A 141 -5.23 -2.58 -0.27
CA PHE A 141 -6.69 -2.44 -0.33
C PHE A 141 -7.25 -1.47 0.71
N ILE A 142 -6.63 -1.44 1.89
CA ILE A 142 -7.03 -0.63 3.03
C ILE A 142 -5.94 0.39 3.32
N GLY A 143 -6.30 1.53 3.92
CA GLY A 143 -5.37 2.62 4.13
C GLY A 143 -4.38 2.38 5.26
N GLN A 144 -3.43 3.31 5.38
CA GLN A 144 -2.37 3.33 6.39
C GLN A 144 -2.85 3.33 7.85
N THR A 145 -4.13 3.63 8.10
CA THR A 145 -4.78 3.59 9.42
C THR A 145 -5.36 2.23 9.75
N GLU A 146 -5.86 1.53 8.76
CA GLU A 146 -6.54 0.26 8.97
C GLU A 146 -5.58 -0.92 8.83
N ALA A 147 -4.57 -0.83 7.96
CA ALA A 147 -3.60 -1.91 7.77
C ALA A 147 -2.86 -2.31 9.07
N PRO A 148 -2.47 -1.39 9.97
CA PRO A 148 -1.89 -1.77 11.27
C PRO A 148 -2.84 -2.56 12.17
N LEU A 149 -4.16 -2.43 12.00
CA LEU A 149 -5.14 -3.16 12.81
C LEU A 149 -5.12 -4.66 12.50
N VAL A 150 -4.80 -5.02 11.25
CA VAL A 150 -4.66 -6.41 10.79
C VAL A 150 -3.56 -7.16 11.57
N VAL A 151 -2.58 -6.40 12.07
CA VAL A 151 -1.39 -6.91 12.77
C VAL A 151 -1.28 -6.37 14.18
N ARG A 152 -2.37 -5.83 14.72
CA ARG A 152 -2.43 -5.15 16.03
C ARG A 152 -1.68 -5.88 17.17
N PRO A 153 -1.83 -7.21 17.36
CA PRO A 153 -1.15 -7.93 18.45
C PRO A 153 0.36 -7.84 18.38
N TYR A 154 0.88 -7.72 17.16
CA TYR A 154 2.30 -7.77 16.90
C TYR A 154 2.95 -6.39 16.95
N VAL A 155 2.19 -5.30 16.73
CA VAL A 155 2.71 -3.92 16.64
C VAL A 155 3.57 -3.54 17.85
N ALA A 156 3.11 -3.86 19.07
CA ALA A 156 3.86 -3.56 20.29
C ALA A 156 5.25 -4.25 20.30
N SER A 157 5.30 -5.48 19.80
CA SER A 157 6.49 -6.33 19.77
C SER A 157 7.33 -6.25 18.49
N MET A 158 6.89 -5.47 17.49
CA MET A 158 7.58 -5.35 16.21
C MET A 158 8.98 -4.75 16.38
N THR A 159 9.95 -5.26 15.62
CA THR A 159 11.28 -4.66 15.53
C THR A 159 11.19 -3.26 14.91
N ARG A 160 12.28 -2.48 14.98
CA ARG A 160 12.32 -1.18 14.29
C ARG A 160 12.21 -1.29 12.77
N SER A 161 12.72 -2.37 12.18
CA SER A 161 12.63 -2.62 10.75
C SER A 161 11.20 -2.97 10.33
N GLU A 162 10.51 -3.82 11.11
CA GLU A 162 9.10 -4.15 10.90
C GLU A 162 8.17 -2.93 11.02
N LEU A 163 8.40 -2.06 12.02
CA LEU A 163 7.66 -0.80 12.13
C LEU A 163 7.94 0.14 10.94
N MET A 164 9.19 0.22 10.48
CA MET A 164 9.53 1.00 9.29
C MET A 164 8.78 0.46 8.06
N ALA A 165 8.73 -0.86 7.88
CA ALA A 165 8.00 -1.49 6.79
C ALA A 165 6.49 -1.23 6.84
N LEU A 166 5.88 -1.33 8.03
CA LEU A 166 4.48 -0.97 8.27
C LEU A 166 4.19 0.49 7.86
N MET A 167 5.03 1.43 8.29
CA MET A 167 4.86 2.86 8.00
C MET A 167 5.10 3.22 6.53
N VAL A 168 6.19 2.72 5.94
CA VAL A 168 6.53 2.92 4.52
C VAL A 168 5.44 2.32 3.63
N GLY A 169 4.93 1.13 3.96
CA GLY A 169 3.81 0.49 3.28
C GLY A 169 2.59 1.41 3.22
N GLY A 170 2.23 2.05 4.34
CA GLY A 170 1.12 2.99 4.40
C GLY A 170 1.31 4.27 3.58
N PHE A 171 2.56 4.71 3.37
CA PHE A 171 2.86 5.88 2.52
C PHE A 171 3.00 5.54 1.04
N ALA A 172 3.30 4.29 0.71
CA ALA A 172 3.57 3.83 -0.65
C ALA A 172 2.31 3.40 -1.41
N THR A 173 1.18 3.22 -0.72
CA THR A 173 -0.08 2.75 -1.31
C THR A 173 -1.23 3.72 -1.06
N ILE A 174 -2.36 3.49 -1.73
CA ILE A 174 -3.56 4.32 -1.65
C ILE A 174 -4.72 3.46 -1.16
N ALA A 175 -5.49 3.98 -0.20
CA ALA A 175 -6.71 3.34 0.29
C ALA A 175 -7.80 3.30 -0.80
N GLY A 176 -8.65 2.26 -0.79
CA GLY A 176 -9.74 2.12 -1.77
C GLY A 176 -10.66 3.34 -1.89
N GLY A 177 -10.92 4.07 -0.79
CA GLY A 177 -11.73 5.29 -0.83
C GLY A 177 -11.09 6.45 -1.59
N VAL A 178 -9.78 6.64 -1.46
CA VAL A 178 -9.03 7.68 -2.19
C VAL A 178 -8.79 7.25 -3.64
N LEU A 179 -8.62 5.95 -3.89
CA LEU A 179 -8.60 5.40 -5.25
C LEU A 179 -9.89 5.77 -5.99
N ALA A 180 -11.06 5.58 -5.37
CA ALA A 180 -12.35 5.95 -5.95
C ALA A 180 -12.44 7.44 -6.30
N ALA A 181 -11.88 8.32 -5.45
CA ALA A 181 -11.80 9.74 -5.73
C ALA A 181 -10.98 10.02 -7.00
N PHE A 182 -9.81 9.39 -7.17
CA PHE A 182 -8.98 9.53 -8.37
C PHE A 182 -9.68 9.00 -9.64
N VAL A 183 -10.43 7.90 -9.52
CA VAL A 183 -11.25 7.39 -10.64
C VAL A 183 -12.36 8.38 -10.99
N GLY A 184 -12.98 9.02 -9.99
CA GLY A 184 -13.90 10.13 -10.20
C GLY A 184 -13.29 11.30 -10.97
N LEU A 185 -11.97 11.52 -10.86
CA LEU A 185 -11.21 12.51 -11.65
C LEU A 185 -10.87 12.04 -13.07
N GLY A 186 -11.30 10.84 -13.48
CA GLY A 186 -11.04 10.28 -14.81
C GLY A 186 -9.76 9.45 -14.91
N ILE A 187 -9.12 9.09 -13.79
CA ILE A 187 -7.96 8.21 -13.79
C ILE A 187 -8.42 6.74 -13.89
N ASP A 188 -7.77 5.95 -14.75
CA ASP A 188 -8.13 4.55 -14.93
C ASP A 188 -7.97 3.74 -13.63
N ALA A 189 -9.06 3.12 -13.18
CA ALA A 189 -9.11 2.32 -11.97
C ALA A 189 -8.21 1.08 -12.03
N GLY A 190 -8.12 0.44 -13.20
CA GLY A 190 -7.26 -0.73 -13.41
C GLY A 190 -5.79 -0.39 -13.14
N HIS A 191 -5.30 0.71 -13.70
CA HIS A 191 -3.94 1.20 -13.48
C HIS A 191 -3.69 1.61 -12.01
N LEU A 192 -4.66 2.22 -11.33
CA LEU A 192 -4.52 2.57 -9.92
C LEU A 192 -4.42 1.33 -9.01
N VAL A 193 -5.25 0.31 -9.25
CA VAL A 193 -5.17 -0.96 -8.50
C VAL A 193 -3.86 -1.67 -8.81
N ALA A 194 -3.43 -1.70 -10.08
CA ALA A 194 -2.15 -2.28 -10.48
C ALA A 194 -0.96 -1.59 -9.78
N ALA A 195 -0.96 -0.25 -9.75
CA ALA A 195 0.06 0.54 -9.08
C ALA A 195 0.11 0.24 -7.57
N SER A 196 -1.03 0.12 -6.89
CA SER A 196 -1.08 -0.28 -5.48
C SER A 196 -0.49 -1.68 -5.24
N VAL A 197 -0.80 -2.65 -6.10
CA VAL A 197 -0.27 -4.03 -6.01
C VAL A 197 1.24 -4.07 -6.21
N ILE A 198 1.76 -3.35 -7.20
CA ILE A 198 3.21 -3.29 -7.49
C ILE A 198 3.96 -2.52 -6.39
N SER A 199 3.32 -1.53 -5.75
CA SER A 199 3.95 -0.70 -4.72
C SER A 199 4.14 -1.43 -3.39
N ALA A 200 3.36 -2.47 -3.07
CA ALA A 200 3.55 -3.25 -1.85
C ALA A 200 4.95 -3.90 -1.72
N PRO A 201 5.46 -4.66 -2.71
CA PRO A 201 6.83 -5.17 -2.67
C PRO A 201 7.89 -4.06 -2.81
N ALA A 202 7.58 -2.95 -3.51
CA ALA A 202 8.47 -1.79 -3.54
C ALA A 202 8.65 -1.15 -2.16
N ALA A 203 7.56 -1.03 -1.40
CA ALA A 203 7.54 -0.50 -0.05
C ALA A 203 8.37 -1.36 0.91
N LEU A 204 8.19 -2.68 0.87
CA LEU A 204 8.98 -3.63 1.67
C LEU A 204 10.47 -3.54 1.33
N LEU A 205 10.81 -3.48 0.03
CA LEU A 205 12.19 -3.31 -0.41
C LEU A 205 12.79 -2.02 0.16
N VAL A 206 12.14 -0.88 -0.07
CA VAL A 206 12.68 0.42 0.37
C VAL A 206 12.79 0.48 1.89
N ALA A 207 11.78 -0.01 2.61
CA ALA A 207 11.82 -0.06 4.06
C ALA A 207 12.99 -0.88 4.58
N LYS A 208 13.23 -2.07 4.01
CA LYS A 208 14.32 -2.98 4.41
C LYS A 208 15.69 -2.48 3.98
N VAL A 209 15.80 -1.69 2.91
CA VAL A 209 17.05 -1.01 2.56
C VAL A 209 17.32 0.14 3.52
N MET A 210 16.32 0.96 3.83
CA MET A 210 16.47 2.14 4.71
C MET A 210 16.66 1.77 6.19
N GLN A 211 16.02 0.68 6.62
CA GLN A 211 16.09 0.16 7.98
C GLN A 211 16.18 -1.38 7.92
N PRO A 212 17.39 -1.93 7.71
CA PRO A 212 17.57 -3.39 7.64
C PRO A 212 17.19 -4.10 8.94
N GLU A 213 16.78 -5.36 8.80
CA GLU A 213 16.44 -6.22 9.94
C GLU A 213 17.73 -6.68 10.63
N VAL A 214 17.88 -6.33 11.90
CA VAL A 214 19.02 -6.72 12.74
C VAL A 214 18.58 -7.44 14.02
N GLU A 215 17.28 -7.41 14.32
CA GLU A 215 16.65 -8.03 15.47
C GLU A 215 15.91 -9.30 15.05
N GLU A 216 15.71 -10.24 15.98
CA GLU A 216 14.93 -11.43 15.70
C GLU A 216 13.43 -11.10 15.73
N SER A 217 12.75 -11.28 14.58
CA SER A 217 11.30 -11.08 14.48
C SER A 217 10.54 -12.24 15.11
N LYS A 218 9.57 -11.92 15.98
CA LYS A 218 8.66 -12.89 16.59
C LYS A 218 7.62 -13.47 15.62
N THR A 219 7.48 -12.89 14.43
CA THR A 219 6.50 -13.34 13.41
C THR A 219 7.17 -13.90 12.16
N LEU A 220 8.47 -14.15 12.23
CA LEU A 220 9.20 -14.76 11.12
C LEU A 220 8.61 -16.14 10.80
N GLY A 221 8.16 -16.33 9.56
CA GLY A 221 7.59 -17.62 9.12
C GLY A 221 6.09 -17.81 9.34
N GLN A 222 5.38 -16.90 10.01
CA GLN A 222 3.96 -17.07 10.35
C GLN A 222 3.11 -15.87 9.92
N VAL A 223 2.08 -16.09 9.10
CA VAL A 223 1.12 -15.06 8.66
C VAL A 223 -0.24 -15.32 9.33
N SER A 224 -0.66 -14.45 10.25
CA SER A 224 -1.92 -14.52 10.99
C SER A 224 -2.62 -13.16 11.04
N ILE A 225 -3.92 -13.15 10.80
CA ILE A 225 -4.75 -11.93 10.80
C ILE A 225 -5.52 -11.83 12.12
N GLU A 226 -5.51 -10.65 12.74
CA GLU A 226 -6.50 -10.24 13.74
C GLU A 226 -7.29 -9.01 13.29
N VAL A 227 -8.54 -8.87 13.75
CA VAL A 227 -9.52 -7.90 13.22
C VAL A 227 -9.91 -6.90 14.32
N GLU A 228 -9.64 -5.61 14.09
CA GLU A 228 -10.21 -4.51 14.89
C GLU A 228 -10.37 -3.22 14.06
N ARG A 229 -11.18 -2.24 14.53
CA ARG A 229 -11.61 -1.06 13.73
C ARG A 229 -11.38 0.27 14.44
N THR A 230 -10.69 1.22 13.78
CA THR A 230 -10.70 2.68 14.09
C THR A 230 -10.11 3.51 12.94
N ALA A 231 -10.56 4.75 12.72
CA ALA A 231 -10.16 5.63 11.60
C ALA A 231 -9.85 7.09 12.04
N THR A 232 -8.82 7.79 11.48
CA THR A 232 -8.55 9.25 11.67
C THR A 232 -7.54 9.85 10.64
N PHE A 233 -7.46 11.20 10.49
CA PHE A 233 -6.73 11.98 9.43
C PHE A 233 -5.50 12.90 9.86
N SER A 234 -4.66 13.34 8.88
CA SER A 234 -3.26 13.93 8.83
C SER A 234 -1.97 13.02 8.72
N SER A 235 -1.67 12.42 7.55
CA SER A 235 -0.68 11.34 7.23
C SER A 235 0.44 10.94 8.24
N ILE A 236 1.42 11.78 8.59
CA ILE A 236 2.44 11.41 9.61
C ILE A 236 1.81 11.41 11.02
N GLY A 237 1.04 12.45 11.34
CA GLY A 237 0.28 12.54 12.59
C GLY A 237 -0.76 11.42 12.72
N ILE A 238 -1.34 10.96 11.61
CA ILE A 238 -2.20 9.78 11.54
C ILE A 238 -1.43 8.54 11.89
N GLN A 239 -0.30 8.27 11.24
CA GLN A 239 0.42 7.03 11.50
C GLN A 239 0.90 7.01 12.96
N ILE A 240 1.40 8.14 13.46
CA ILE A 240 1.79 8.27 14.88
C ILE A 240 0.58 8.12 15.80
N GLY A 241 -0.56 8.75 15.50
CA GLY A 241 -1.77 8.74 16.32
C GLY A 241 -2.52 7.41 16.29
N GLY A 242 -2.66 6.82 15.11
CA GLY A 242 -3.31 5.53 14.87
C GLY A 242 -2.47 4.37 15.38
N ILE A 243 -1.22 4.22 14.91
CA ILE A 243 -0.34 3.15 15.39
C ILE A 243 0.03 3.38 16.86
N GLY A 244 0.24 4.63 17.27
CA GLY A 244 0.46 4.96 18.69
C GLY A 244 -0.79 4.90 19.56
N GLY A 245 -1.98 4.76 18.98
CA GLY A 245 -3.20 4.37 19.69
C GLY A 245 -3.22 2.87 19.96
N ILE A 246 -2.69 2.07 19.02
CA ILE A 246 -2.54 0.62 19.13
C ILE A 246 -1.42 0.24 20.11
N ALA A 247 -0.28 0.91 20.02
CA ALA A 247 0.93 0.66 20.83
C ALA A 247 1.47 1.98 21.41
N PRO A 248 0.89 2.50 22.52
CA PRO A 248 1.26 3.79 23.11
C PRO A 248 2.74 3.90 23.49
N GLU A 249 3.36 2.81 23.92
CA GLU A 249 4.78 2.71 24.26
C GLU A 249 5.70 2.92 23.05
N ARG A 250 5.22 2.69 21.83
CA ARG A 250 5.99 2.84 20.58
C ARG A 250 5.89 4.23 19.94
N ARG A 251 5.10 5.15 20.49
CA ARG A 251 4.93 6.53 19.96
C ARG A 251 6.24 7.26 19.67
N ARG A 252 7.26 7.06 20.51
CA ARG A 252 8.59 7.67 20.33
C ARG A 252 9.32 7.10 19.11
N ASP A 253 9.23 5.79 18.88
CA ASP A 253 9.82 5.16 17.69
C ASP A 253 9.08 5.63 16.43
N LEU A 254 7.75 5.64 16.45
CA LEU A 254 6.92 6.12 15.33
C LEU A 254 7.24 7.57 14.95
N ALA A 255 7.37 8.46 15.94
CA ALA A 255 7.73 9.86 15.69
C ALA A 255 9.13 10.01 15.08
N ARG A 256 10.09 9.17 15.47
CA ARG A 256 11.45 9.17 14.90
C ARG A 256 11.49 8.60 13.48
N LEU A 257 10.65 7.62 13.19
CA LEU A 257 10.58 6.98 11.87
C LEU A 257 9.72 7.76 10.88
N GLY A 258 8.72 8.52 11.33
CA GLY A 258 7.69 9.14 10.47
C GLY A 258 8.21 9.86 9.22
N PHE A 259 9.17 10.78 9.39
CA PHE A 259 9.73 11.50 8.25
C PHE A 259 10.54 10.59 7.31
N ARG A 260 11.32 9.66 7.86
CA ARG A 260 12.08 8.67 7.06
C ARG A 260 11.13 7.73 6.31
N ALA A 261 10.04 7.31 6.95
CA ALA A 261 9.05 6.43 6.37
C ALA A 261 8.29 7.12 5.21
N MET A 262 7.96 8.40 5.35
CA MET A 262 7.35 9.18 4.26
C MET A 262 8.27 9.27 3.02
N LEU A 263 9.56 9.54 3.24
CA LEU A 263 10.55 9.54 2.15
C LEU A 263 10.69 8.14 1.54
N GLY A 264 10.71 7.09 2.37
CA GLY A 264 10.72 5.70 1.89
C GLY A 264 9.49 5.35 1.05
N GLY A 265 8.30 5.79 1.47
CA GLY A 265 7.07 5.59 0.70
C GLY A 265 7.13 6.30 -0.65
N SER A 266 7.66 7.53 -0.68
CA SER A 266 7.84 8.29 -1.91
C SER A 266 8.82 7.62 -2.87
N LEU A 267 9.96 7.12 -2.37
CA LEU A 267 10.91 6.34 -3.16
C LEU A 267 10.27 5.07 -3.72
N ALA A 268 9.45 4.35 -2.92
CA ALA A 268 8.73 3.17 -3.37
C ALA A 268 7.74 3.48 -4.51
N CYS A 269 6.97 4.57 -4.40
CA CYS A 269 6.09 5.03 -5.48
C CYS A 269 6.87 5.35 -6.77
N PHE A 270 8.01 6.04 -6.66
CA PHE A 270 8.86 6.33 -7.81
C PHE A 270 9.50 5.07 -8.41
N MET A 271 9.85 4.07 -7.59
CA MET A 271 10.28 2.76 -8.09
C MET A 271 9.18 2.09 -8.92
N THR A 272 7.94 2.06 -8.44
CA THR A 272 6.79 1.54 -9.19
C THR A 272 6.62 2.25 -10.53
N ALA A 273 6.71 3.59 -10.55
CA ALA A 273 6.63 4.38 -11.77
C ALA A 273 7.77 4.07 -12.75
N CYS A 274 9.00 3.86 -12.25
CA CYS A 274 10.14 3.45 -13.07
C CYS A 274 9.89 2.06 -13.68
N VAL A 275 9.40 1.09 -12.90
CA VAL A 275 9.09 -0.26 -13.40
C VAL A 275 8.01 -0.19 -14.49
N ALA A 276 6.95 0.59 -14.30
CA ALA A 276 5.93 0.82 -15.31
C ALA A 276 6.54 1.45 -16.59
N GLY A 277 7.37 2.49 -16.45
CA GLY A 277 8.02 3.18 -17.58
C GLY A 277 9.05 2.33 -18.34
N ILE A 278 9.60 1.28 -17.72
CA ILE A 278 10.45 0.31 -18.42
C ILE A 278 9.62 -0.60 -19.34
N LEU A 279 8.38 -0.90 -18.92
CA LEU A 279 7.52 -1.83 -19.62
C LEU A 279 6.65 -1.13 -20.68
N LEU A 280 6.19 0.08 -20.45
CA LEU A 280 5.44 0.85 -21.46
C LEU A 280 6.37 1.24 -22.64
#